data_AF-F4PDD2-F1
#
_entry.id   AF-F4PDD2-F1
#
_cell.length_a   1.000
_cell.length_b   1.000
_cell.length_c   1.000
_cell.angle_alpha   90.00
_cell.angle_beta   90.00
_cell.angle_gamma   90.00
#
_symmetry.space_group_name_H-M   'P 1'
#
loop_
_entity.id
_entity.type
_entity.pdbx_description
1 polymer ?
#
loop_
_entity_poly.entity_id
_entity_poly.type
_entity_poly.pdbx_seq_one_letter_code
_entity_poly.pdbx_strand_id
1 'polypeptide(L)'
;MKLSIAILSSILLACSVTVANPVLDSSTTSTATTTSSAYPSATETSGPDLTKLFDPYSVYMSDCYPIDFDGITLIESLAEGVHKLEKLSRYIDTKRETISEQKKVVGELMQEIDQLRKTHSGRRSEMKELKFTLGAKLEDLRRNKRHLRRSIKEYSDTNQQNVRTRAMLGEYFAKHHSVGSTNSDGTINTEPYPGFTKCFDYFYYRLPQ
;
A
#
# COMPACT_ATOMS: atom_id res chain seq x y z
N MET A 1 -3.67 -9.12 -15.57
CA MET A 1 -2.75 -9.84 -14.65
C MET A 1 -1.30 -9.58 -15.03
N LYS A 2 -0.68 -8.50 -14.52
CA LYS A 2 0.79 -8.26 -14.55
C LYS A 2 1.29 -7.36 -13.38
N LEU A 3 0.42 -6.93 -12.47
CA LEU A 3 0.78 -5.97 -11.40
C LEU A 3 1.54 -6.64 -10.24
N SER A 4 1.26 -7.91 -9.95
CA SER A 4 1.85 -8.66 -8.82
C SER A 4 3.36 -8.88 -8.98
N ILE A 5 3.86 -9.02 -10.21
CA ILE A 5 5.28 -9.28 -10.49
C ILE A 5 6.14 -8.03 -10.26
N ALA A 6 5.61 -6.84 -10.51
CA ALA A 6 6.34 -5.58 -10.27
C ALA A 6 6.52 -5.29 -8.76
N ILE A 7 5.57 -5.71 -7.93
CA ILE A 7 5.64 -5.55 -6.46
C ILE A 7 6.69 -6.50 -5.87
N LEU A 8 6.77 -7.74 -6.36
CA LEU A 8 7.78 -8.73 -5.95
C LEU A 8 9.20 -8.34 -6.42
N SER A 9 9.34 -7.82 -7.65
CA SER A 9 10.66 -7.46 -8.20
C SER A 9 11.34 -6.30 -7.46
N SER A 10 10.59 -5.47 -6.74
CA SER A 10 11.15 -4.35 -5.98
C SER A 10 11.75 -4.75 -4.62
N ILE A 11 11.55 -6.00 -4.19
CA ILE A 11 12.04 -6.54 -2.91
C ILE A 11 13.50 -7.02 -3.04
N LEU A 12 13.91 -7.51 -4.22
CA LEU A 12 15.25 -8.10 -4.41
C LEU A 12 16.37 -7.08 -4.65
N LEU A 13 16.06 -5.84 -5.06
CA LEU A 13 17.09 -4.83 -5.37
C LEU A 13 17.66 -4.13 -4.13
N ALA A 14 16.96 -4.17 -3.00
CA ALA A 14 17.37 -3.46 -1.78
C ALA A 14 18.34 -4.25 -0.88
N CYS A 15 18.60 -5.53 -1.18
CA CYS A 15 19.44 -6.40 -0.34
C CYS A 15 20.83 -6.70 -0.92
N SER A 16 21.21 -6.13 -2.08
CA SER A 16 22.54 -6.35 -2.68
C SER A 16 23.56 -5.26 -2.32
N VAL A 17 23.77 -5.01 -1.02
CA VAL A 17 24.93 -4.25 -0.56
C VAL A 17 25.84 -5.17 0.25
N THR A 18 26.96 -5.50 -0.36
CA THR A 18 28.04 -6.35 0.12
C THR A 18 28.57 -5.85 1.47
N VAL A 19 28.32 -6.58 2.55
CA VAL A 19 29.03 -6.40 3.82
C VAL A 19 30.13 -7.45 3.89
N ALA A 20 31.38 -6.98 3.81
CA ALA A 20 32.58 -7.79 4.00
C ALA A 20 32.65 -8.33 5.43
N ASN A 21 33.09 -9.59 5.56
CA ASN A 21 33.27 -10.32 6.81
C ASN A 21 34.04 -9.55 7.89
N PRO A 22 33.68 -9.71 9.17
CA PRO A 22 34.63 -9.74 10.25
C PRO A 22 34.81 -11.15 10.84
N VAL A 23 36.09 -11.51 10.80
CA VAL A 23 36.90 -12.53 11.49
C VAL A 23 36.34 -13.03 12.84
N LEU A 24 36.41 -14.36 13.00
CA LEU A 24 36.25 -15.15 14.22
C LEU A 24 37.13 -14.66 15.37
N ASP A 25 36.60 -14.68 16.59
CA ASP A 25 37.40 -14.98 17.78
C ASP A 25 36.65 -15.89 18.75
N SER A 26 37.43 -16.80 19.34
CA SER A 26 37.04 -18.01 20.06
C SER A 26 37.17 -17.85 21.59
N SER A 27 36.62 -18.84 22.32
CA SER A 27 36.73 -19.10 23.78
C SER A 27 35.67 -18.40 24.65
N THR A 28 35.08 -19.02 25.70
CA THR A 28 35.66 -19.98 26.64
C THR A 28 34.57 -20.79 27.37
N THR A 29 34.89 -22.05 27.65
CA THR A 29 34.22 -23.01 28.53
C THR A 29 34.10 -22.53 29.98
N SER A 30 33.00 -22.84 30.67
CA SER A 30 33.01 -23.20 32.10
C SER A 30 31.78 -24.01 32.51
N THR A 31 32.09 -25.18 33.07
CA THR A 31 31.22 -26.19 33.64
C THR A 31 30.86 -25.83 35.09
N ALA A 32 29.61 -26.02 35.52
CA ALA A 32 29.29 -26.35 36.90
C ALA A 32 27.96 -27.11 36.98
N THR A 33 28.02 -28.29 37.58
CA THR A 33 26.88 -29.16 37.91
C THR A 33 26.58 -28.99 39.40
N THR A 34 25.31 -29.00 39.80
CA THR A 34 24.88 -29.63 41.06
C THR A 34 23.37 -29.91 41.04
N THR A 35 23.04 -31.02 41.69
CA THR A 35 21.81 -31.81 41.62
C THR A 35 20.77 -31.49 42.69
N SER A 36 19.49 -31.64 42.30
CA SER A 36 18.36 -32.26 43.03
C SER A 36 17.77 -31.61 44.31
N SER A 37 16.49 -31.25 44.25
CA SER A 37 15.40 -32.04 44.85
C SER A 37 14.02 -31.45 44.51
N ALA A 38 13.04 -32.32 44.28
CA ALA A 38 11.65 -31.99 43.97
C ALA A 38 10.81 -31.80 45.24
N TYR A 39 9.71 -31.04 45.15
CA TYR A 39 8.36 -31.47 45.58
C TYR A 39 7.30 -30.52 44.94
N PRO A 40 6.10 -31.01 44.57
CA PRO A 40 5.11 -30.25 43.81
C PRO A 40 4.07 -29.60 44.73
N SER A 41 3.52 -28.46 44.32
CA SER A 41 2.08 -28.14 44.45
C SER A 41 1.82 -26.66 44.12
N ALA A 42 1.07 -26.42 43.06
CA ALA A 42 -0.09 -25.53 43.00
C ALA A 42 -0.42 -25.32 41.53
N THR A 43 -1.35 -26.13 41.01
CA THR A 43 -2.04 -25.81 39.77
C THR A 43 -2.96 -24.64 40.07
N GLU A 44 -2.50 -23.41 39.85
CA GLU A 44 -3.44 -22.33 39.61
C GLU A 44 -4.08 -22.60 38.25
N THR A 45 -5.33 -23.02 38.27
CA THR A 45 -6.20 -22.92 37.11
C THR A 45 -6.29 -21.44 36.79
N SER A 46 -5.41 -20.99 35.89
CA SER A 46 -5.56 -19.71 35.21
C SER A 46 -6.96 -19.75 34.61
N GLY A 47 -7.89 -18.99 35.19
CA GLY A 47 -9.16 -18.71 34.54
C GLY A 47 -8.86 -18.21 33.12
N PRO A 48 -9.78 -18.43 32.15
CA PRO A 48 -9.57 -17.92 30.80
C PRO A 48 -9.17 -16.44 30.92
N ASP A 49 -8.01 -16.10 30.39
CA ASP A 49 -7.50 -14.74 30.44
C ASP A 49 -8.49 -13.83 29.69
N LEU A 50 -9.41 -13.22 30.44
CA LEU A 50 -10.51 -12.43 29.90
C LEU A 50 -10.00 -11.16 29.20
N THR A 51 -8.71 -10.83 29.32
CA THR A 51 -8.08 -9.76 28.55
C THR A 51 -7.94 -10.12 27.06
N LYS A 52 -7.83 -11.41 26.71
CA LYS A 52 -7.86 -11.88 25.30
C LYS A 52 -9.24 -11.77 24.65
N LEU A 53 -10.31 -11.64 25.43
CA LEU A 53 -11.69 -11.62 24.92
C LEU A 53 -12.08 -10.23 24.36
N PHE A 54 -11.30 -9.19 24.66
CA PHE A 54 -11.60 -7.80 24.28
C PHE A 54 -10.50 -7.14 23.45
N ASP A 55 -9.52 -7.90 22.94
CA ASP A 55 -8.65 -7.38 21.91
C ASP A 55 -9.37 -7.48 20.56
N PRO A 56 -9.76 -6.37 19.91
CA PRO A 56 -10.36 -6.41 18.57
C PRO A 56 -9.47 -7.14 17.55
N TYR A 57 -8.18 -7.36 17.86
CA TYR A 57 -7.23 -8.09 17.04
C TYR A 57 -7.08 -9.58 17.35
N SER A 58 -7.69 -10.08 18.44
CA SER A 58 -7.75 -11.52 18.76
C SER A 58 -8.46 -12.35 17.67
N VAL A 59 -9.41 -11.73 16.94
CA VAL A 59 -10.12 -12.34 15.81
C VAL A 59 -9.19 -12.58 14.62
N TYR A 60 -8.17 -11.73 14.43
CA TYR A 60 -7.28 -11.77 13.25
C TYR A 60 -6.13 -12.77 13.41
N MET A 61 -5.89 -13.28 14.63
CA MET A 61 -4.75 -14.16 14.89
C MET A 61 -4.74 -15.42 14.02
N SER A 62 -5.89 -15.94 13.55
CA SER A 62 -5.91 -17.15 12.70
C SER A 62 -5.46 -16.90 11.25
N ASP A 63 -5.63 -15.68 10.74
CA ASP A 63 -5.21 -15.30 9.39
C ASP A 63 -3.80 -14.71 9.37
N CYS A 64 -3.33 -14.21 10.53
CA CYS A 64 -2.03 -13.56 10.67
C CYS A 64 -0.96 -14.38 11.41
N TYR A 65 -1.27 -15.53 12.02
CA TYR A 65 -0.27 -16.34 12.73
C TYR A 65 0.90 -16.77 11.81
N PRO A 66 2.18 -16.70 12.27
CA PRO A 66 2.65 -16.37 13.61
C PRO A 66 3.03 -14.88 13.83
N ILE A 67 2.54 -13.97 13.00
CA ILE A 67 2.83 -12.54 13.08
C ILE A 67 2.20 -11.96 14.36
N ASP A 68 3.01 -11.26 15.14
CA ASP A 68 2.55 -10.56 16.35
C ASP A 68 1.87 -9.22 16.00
N PHE A 69 1.43 -8.51 17.04
CA PHE A 69 0.64 -7.29 16.90
C PHE A 69 1.33 -6.18 16.09
N ASP A 70 2.63 -5.98 16.28
CA ASP A 70 3.39 -4.94 15.58
C ASP A 70 3.44 -5.24 14.07
N GLY A 71 3.67 -6.50 13.71
CA GLY A 71 3.63 -6.94 12.32
C GLY A 71 2.24 -6.83 11.71
N ILE A 72 1.20 -7.22 12.44
CA ILE A 72 -0.20 -7.11 11.97
C ILE A 72 -0.56 -5.65 11.66
N THR A 73 -0.21 -4.72 12.55
CA THR A 73 -0.48 -3.28 12.37
C THR A 73 0.19 -2.73 11.11
N LEU A 74 1.44 -3.15 10.85
CA LEU A 74 2.17 -2.76 9.65
C LEU A 74 1.56 -3.37 8.37
N ILE A 75 1.09 -4.62 8.44
CA ILE A 75 0.41 -5.30 7.33
C ILE A 75 -0.93 -4.63 7.01
N GLU A 76 -1.73 -4.30 8.02
CA GLU A 76 -2.99 -3.56 7.88
C GLU A 76 -2.75 -2.22 7.19
N SER A 77 -1.79 -1.43 7.69
CA SER A 77 -1.44 -0.13 7.11
C SER A 77 -1.00 -0.26 5.64
N LEU A 78 -0.23 -1.29 5.31
CA LEU A 78 0.20 -1.55 3.94
C LEU A 78 -0.99 -1.93 3.05
N ALA A 79 -1.89 -2.80 3.52
CA ALA A 79 -3.06 -3.25 2.78
C ALA A 79 -4.01 -2.08 2.47
N GLU A 80 -4.32 -1.26 3.46
CA GLU A 80 -5.12 -0.04 3.28
C GLU A 80 -4.49 0.93 2.29
N GLY A 81 -3.19 1.16 2.43
CA GLY A 81 -2.45 2.04 1.54
C GLY A 81 -2.42 1.52 0.11
N VAL A 82 -2.25 0.22 -0.12
CA VAL A 82 -2.27 -0.40 -1.46
C VAL A 82 -3.66 -0.26 -2.08
N HIS A 83 -4.73 -0.59 -1.34
CA HIS A 83 -6.11 -0.42 -1.80
C HIS A 83 -6.41 1.03 -2.18
N LYS A 84 -5.97 1.98 -1.34
CA LYS A 84 -6.12 3.41 -1.61
C LYS A 84 -5.41 3.84 -2.89
N LEU A 85 -4.19 3.36 -3.14
CA LEU A 85 -3.46 3.66 -4.37
C LEU A 85 -4.20 3.17 -5.61
N GLU A 86 -4.76 1.96 -5.58
CA GLU A 86 -5.51 1.42 -6.72
C GLU A 86 -6.78 2.23 -7.00
N LYS A 87 -7.51 2.62 -5.96
CA LYS A 87 -8.67 3.50 -6.08
C LYS A 87 -8.28 4.87 -6.66
N LEU A 88 -7.19 5.46 -6.18
CA LEU A 88 -6.67 6.73 -6.70
C LEU A 88 -6.21 6.59 -8.16
N SER A 89 -5.56 5.49 -8.52
CA SER A 89 -5.13 5.22 -9.90
C SER A 89 -6.32 5.19 -10.85
N ARG A 90 -7.34 4.37 -10.54
CA ARG A 90 -8.58 4.28 -11.33
C ARG A 90 -9.27 5.64 -11.48
N TYR A 91 -9.35 6.40 -10.39
CA TYR A 91 -9.94 7.74 -10.40
C TYR A 91 -9.12 8.71 -11.27
N ILE A 92 -7.80 8.71 -11.15
CA ILE A 92 -6.89 9.55 -11.94
C ILE A 92 -7.05 9.28 -13.43
N ASP A 93 -7.10 8.01 -13.84
CA ASP A 93 -7.23 7.62 -15.24
C ASP A 93 -8.59 8.05 -15.81
N THR A 94 -9.68 7.74 -15.11
CA THR A 94 -11.04 8.20 -15.47
C THR A 94 -11.10 9.72 -15.59
N LYS A 95 -10.43 10.45 -14.69
CA LYS A 95 -10.42 11.91 -14.70
C LYS A 95 -9.61 12.48 -15.85
N ARG A 96 -8.50 11.84 -16.25
CA ARG A 96 -7.71 12.22 -17.43
C ARG A 96 -8.53 12.06 -18.70
N GLU A 97 -9.27 10.96 -18.84
CA GLU A 97 -10.17 10.72 -19.96
C GLU A 97 -11.26 11.79 -20.04
N THR A 98 -11.92 12.07 -18.91
CA THR A 98 -12.93 13.14 -18.80
C THR A 98 -12.36 14.50 -19.25
N ILE A 99 -11.15 14.84 -18.80
CA ILE A 99 -10.47 16.09 -19.18
C ILE A 99 -10.12 16.10 -20.66
N SER A 100 -9.73 14.96 -21.23
CA SER A 100 -9.45 14.82 -22.66
C SER A 100 -10.70 15.10 -23.48
N GLU A 101 -11.83 14.53 -23.09
CA GLU A 101 -13.11 14.73 -23.78
C GLU A 101 -13.62 16.17 -23.65
N GLN A 102 -13.53 16.75 -22.45
CA GLN A 102 -13.86 18.17 -22.24
C GLN A 102 -13.03 19.12 -23.10
N LYS A 103 -11.75 18.80 -23.36
CA LYS A 103 -10.91 19.60 -24.27
C LYS A 103 -11.41 19.55 -25.71
N LYS A 104 -11.90 18.40 -26.19
CA LYS A 104 -12.45 18.28 -27.54
C LYS A 104 -13.69 19.14 -27.70
N VAL A 105 -14.65 19.00 -26.78
CA VAL A 105 -15.88 19.81 -26.76
C VAL A 105 -15.57 21.32 -26.72
N VAL A 106 -14.59 21.73 -25.90
CA VAL A 106 -14.14 23.13 -25.87
C VAL A 106 -13.58 23.55 -27.24
N GLY A 107 -12.79 22.70 -27.89
CA GLY A 107 -12.24 22.96 -29.22
C GLY A 107 -13.33 23.11 -30.29
N GLU A 108 -14.33 22.23 -30.28
CA GLU A 108 -15.49 22.27 -31.20
C GLU A 108 -16.29 23.56 -31.02
N LEU A 109 -16.62 23.93 -29.77
CA LEU A 109 -17.32 25.19 -29.47
C LEU A 109 -16.54 26.42 -29.92
N MET A 110 -15.21 26.42 -29.77
CA MET A 110 -14.36 27.51 -30.26
C MET A 110 -14.40 27.61 -31.79
N GLN A 111 -14.37 26.47 -32.49
CA GLN A 111 -14.46 26.45 -33.97
C GLN A 111 -15.82 26.96 -34.45
N GLU A 112 -16.91 26.56 -33.81
CA GLU A 112 -18.27 26.99 -34.15
C GLU A 112 -18.44 28.52 -33.96
N ILE A 113 -17.94 29.04 -32.84
CA ILE A 113 -17.89 30.49 -32.58
C ILE A 113 -17.09 31.22 -33.67
N ASP A 114 -15.94 30.70 -34.07
CA ASP A 114 -15.12 31.32 -35.11
C ASP A 114 -15.78 31.26 -36.50
N GLN A 115 -16.49 30.19 -36.82
CA GLN A 115 -17.26 30.07 -38.06
C GLN A 115 -18.40 31.09 -38.11
N LEU A 116 -19.19 31.21 -37.04
CA LEU A 116 -20.27 32.20 -36.93
C LEU A 116 -19.76 33.63 -37.04
N ARG A 117 -18.56 33.92 -36.52
CA ARG A 117 -17.94 35.25 -36.64
C ARG A 117 -17.64 35.60 -38.10
N LYS A 118 -17.23 34.62 -38.91
CA LYS A 118 -16.88 34.81 -40.33
C LYS A 118 -18.10 34.99 -41.22
N THR A 119 -19.26 34.43 -40.87
CA THR A 119 -20.45 34.42 -41.75
C THR A 119 -21.26 35.74 -41.73
N HIS A 120 -20.81 36.79 -41.02
CA HIS A 120 -21.45 38.12 -40.92
C HIS A 120 -22.99 38.10 -40.80
N SER A 121 -23.53 37.10 -40.12
CA SER A 121 -24.97 36.92 -39.97
C SER A 121 -25.43 37.53 -38.65
N GLY A 122 -26.65 38.10 -38.63
CA GLY A 122 -27.29 38.70 -37.45
C GLY A 122 -27.56 37.76 -36.26
N ARG A 123 -26.83 36.64 -36.14
CA ARG A 123 -26.95 35.57 -35.13
C ARG A 123 -26.29 35.94 -33.79
N ARG A 124 -26.46 37.19 -33.36
CA ARG A 124 -25.83 37.73 -32.14
C ARG A 124 -26.27 37.00 -30.86
N SER A 125 -27.53 36.56 -30.82
CA SER A 125 -28.08 35.78 -29.70
C SER A 125 -27.40 34.42 -29.58
N GLU A 126 -27.29 33.67 -30.67
CA GLU A 126 -26.65 32.35 -30.72
C GLU A 126 -25.16 32.43 -30.38
N MET A 127 -24.45 33.43 -30.91
CA MET A 127 -23.07 33.72 -30.53
C MET A 127 -22.91 33.94 -29.02
N LYS A 128 -23.87 34.66 -28.40
CA LYS A 128 -23.85 34.92 -26.96
C LYS A 128 -24.05 33.63 -26.17
N GLU A 129 -24.97 32.77 -26.62
CA GLU A 129 -25.26 31.48 -26.00
C GLU A 129 -24.07 30.51 -26.07
N LEU A 130 -23.44 30.39 -27.23
CA LEU A 130 -22.24 29.57 -27.40
C LEU A 130 -21.09 30.05 -26.52
N LYS A 131 -20.88 31.38 -26.42
CA LYS A 131 -19.86 31.95 -25.52
C LYS A 131 -20.15 31.66 -24.06
N PHE A 132 -21.42 31.73 -23.65
CA PHE A 132 -21.82 31.38 -22.28
C PHE A 132 -21.54 29.90 -21.99
N THR A 133 -21.95 29.02 -22.90
CA THR A 133 -21.69 27.57 -22.82
C THR A 133 -20.20 27.26 -22.76
N LEU A 134 -19.39 27.89 -23.63
CA LEU A 134 -17.93 27.76 -23.62
C LEU A 134 -17.34 28.19 -22.27
N GLY A 135 -17.83 29.29 -21.69
CA GLY A 135 -17.44 29.75 -20.37
C GLY A 135 -17.69 28.70 -19.29
N ALA A 136 -18.89 28.11 -19.27
CA ALA A 136 -19.23 27.04 -18.33
C ALA A 136 -18.34 25.80 -18.50
N LYS A 137 -18.12 25.34 -19.75
CA LYS A 137 -17.25 24.18 -20.04
C LYS A 137 -15.79 24.43 -19.65
N LEU A 138 -15.28 25.65 -19.83
CA LEU A 138 -13.94 26.02 -19.40
C LEU A 138 -13.78 26.01 -17.88
N GLU A 139 -14.80 26.45 -17.14
CA GLU A 139 -14.81 26.37 -15.67
C GLU A 139 -14.84 24.93 -15.17
N ASP A 140 -15.64 24.06 -15.78
CA ASP A 140 -15.66 22.63 -15.46
C ASP A 140 -14.32 21.97 -15.75
N LEU A 141 -13.70 22.29 -16.89
CA LEU A 141 -12.36 21.81 -17.25
C LEU A 141 -11.31 22.27 -16.23
N ARG A 142 -11.34 23.54 -15.81
CA ARG A 142 -10.44 24.07 -14.77
C ARG A 142 -10.65 23.35 -13.44
N ARG A 143 -11.90 23.14 -13.03
CA ARG A 143 -12.26 22.40 -11.82
C ARG A 143 -11.71 20.98 -11.88
N ASN A 144 -11.94 20.25 -12.96
CA ASN A 144 -11.45 18.89 -13.13
C ASN A 144 -9.92 18.80 -13.11
N LYS A 145 -9.22 19.73 -13.76
CA LYS A 145 -7.75 19.81 -13.68
C LYS A 145 -7.24 20.02 -12.25
N ARG A 146 -7.92 20.85 -11.45
CA ARG A 146 -7.58 21.01 -10.02
C ARG A 146 -7.78 19.72 -9.24
N HIS A 147 -8.89 19.01 -9.44
CA HIS A 147 -9.12 17.71 -8.78
C HIS A 147 -8.07 16.68 -9.17
N LEU A 148 -7.74 16.57 -10.46
CA LEU A 148 -6.70 15.65 -10.93
C LEU A 148 -5.35 15.92 -10.25
N ARG A 149 -4.93 17.18 -10.15
CA ARG A 149 -3.68 17.56 -9.46
C ARG A 149 -3.68 17.13 -7.99
N ARG A 150 -4.79 17.33 -7.28
CA ARG A 150 -4.91 16.90 -5.87
C ARG A 150 -4.80 15.39 -5.73
N SER A 151 -5.50 14.63 -6.58
CA SER A 151 -5.45 13.17 -6.54
C SER A 151 -4.09 12.60 -6.90
N ILE A 152 -3.37 13.21 -7.85
CA ILE A 152 -1.98 12.83 -8.17
C ILE A 152 -1.06 13.06 -6.96
N LYS A 153 -1.22 14.21 -6.28
CA LYS A 153 -0.46 14.49 -5.05
C LYS A 153 -0.77 13.44 -3.98
N GLU A 154 -2.04 13.18 -3.72
CA GLU A 154 -2.47 12.19 -2.73
C GLU A 154 -1.96 10.77 -3.06
N TYR A 155 -1.95 10.39 -4.34
CA TYR A 155 -1.35 9.14 -4.79
C TYR A 155 0.14 9.08 -4.45
N SER A 156 0.89 10.15 -4.74
CA SER A 156 2.32 10.24 -4.44
C SER A 156 2.58 10.14 -2.93
N ASP A 157 1.84 10.89 -2.13
CA ASP A 157 1.98 10.92 -0.67
C ASP A 157 1.66 9.53 -0.07
N THR A 158 0.59 8.89 -0.54
CA THR A 158 0.21 7.52 -0.12
C THR A 158 1.27 6.50 -0.54
N ASN A 159 1.83 6.62 -1.74
CA ASN A 159 2.87 5.71 -2.22
C ASN A 159 4.15 5.83 -1.40
N GLN A 160 4.53 7.06 -1.03
CA GLN A 160 5.67 7.29 -0.14
C GLN A 160 5.45 6.65 1.23
N GLN A 161 4.23 6.75 1.78
CA GLN A 161 3.91 6.08 3.04
C GLN A 161 4.01 4.56 2.91
N ASN A 162 3.47 3.97 1.84
CA ASN A 162 3.58 2.52 1.60
C ASN A 162 5.04 2.05 1.46
N VAL A 163 5.92 2.84 0.84
CA VAL A 163 7.35 2.53 0.76
C VAL A 163 7.97 2.48 2.17
N ARG A 164 7.63 3.43 3.05
CA ARG A 164 8.08 3.42 4.44
C ARG A 164 7.53 2.21 5.22
N THR A 165 6.24 1.91 5.09
CA THR A 165 5.63 0.75 5.73
C THR A 165 6.27 -0.55 5.27
N ARG A 166 6.61 -0.69 3.97
CA ARG A 166 7.35 -1.85 3.46
C ARG A 166 8.75 -1.98 4.06
N ALA A 167 9.46 -0.87 4.25
CA ALA A 167 10.77 -0.88 4.91
C ALA A 167 10.65 -1.34 6.37
N MET A 168 9.68 -0.79 7.12
CA MET A 168 9.39 -1.20 8.50
C MET A 168 8.99 -2.69 8.60
N LEU A 169 8.20 -3.19 7.64
CA LEU A 169 7.90 -4.63 7.56
C LEU A 169 9.15 -5.47 7.30
N GLY A 170 10.06 -5.00 6.44
CA GLY A 170 11.34 -5.66 6.21
C GLY A 170 12.18 -5.77 7.48
N GLU A 171 12.31 -4.68 8.23
CA GLU A 171 13.00 -4.66 9.53
C GLU A 171 12.32 -5.57 10.55
N TYR A 172 10.99 -5.52 10.62
CA TYR A 172 10.19 -6.39 11.47
C TYR A 172 10.46 -7.87 11.16
N PHE A 173 10.33 -8.29 9.90
CA PHE A 173 10.58 -9.68 9.53
C PHE A 173 12.04 -10.09 9.74
N ALA A 174 13.01 -9.21 9.51
CA ALA A 174 14.42 -9.52 9.79
C ALA A 174 14.69 -9.78 11.28
N LYS A 175 13.94 -9.12 12.18
CA LYS A 175 14.07 -9.29 13.64
C LYS A 175 13.27 -10.49 14.16
N HIS A 176 12.09 -10.75 13.60
CA HIS A 176 11.14 -11.77 14.09
C HIS A 176 11.25 -13.10 13.33
N HIS A 177 11.92 -13.12 12.18
CA HIS A 177 12.36 -14.31 11.50
C HIS A 177 13.86 -14.47 11.78
N SER A 178 14.23 -15.35 12.72
CA SER A 178 15.62 -15.79 12.75
C SER A 178 15.95 -16.34 11.37
N VAL A 179 17.00 -15.82 10.73
CA VAL A 179 17.55 -16.35 9.48
C VAL A 179 18.02 -17.77 9.79
N GLY A 180 17.10 -18.72 9.66
CA GLY A 180 17.23 -20.09 10.12
C GLY A 180 16.74 -21.06 9.05
N SER A 181 17.11 -20.79 7.80
CA SER A 181 17.22 -21.79 6.75
C SER A 181 17.89 -21.11 5.58
N THR A 182 19.22 -21.10 5.55
CA THR A 182 19.85 -21.26 4.25
C THR A 182 19.31 -22.57 3.68
N ASN A 183 18.81 -22.55 2.46
CA ASN A 183 18.60 -23.78 1.71
C ASN A 183 19.89 -24.62 1.79
N SER A 184 19.80 -25.93 1.62
CA SER A 184 20.99 -26.81 1.64
C SER A 184 22.07 -26.43 0.61
N ASP A 185 21.77 -25.51 -0.32
CA ASP A 185 22.67 -24.93 -1.31
C ASP A 185 23.28 -23.56 -0.89
N GLY A 186 23.02 -23.08 0.33
CA GLY A 186 23.53 -21.80 0.84
C GLY A 186 22.74 -20.57 0.40
N THR A 187 21.62 -20.72 -0.32
CA THR A 187 20.76 -19.58 -0.70
C THR A 187 19.84 -19.17 0.45
N ILE A 188 19.55 -17.86 0.55
CA ILE A 188 18.60 -17.31 1.52
C ILE A 188 17.21 -17.84 1.17
N ASN A 189 16.53 -18.49 2.12
CA ASN A 189 15.13 -18.90 1.92
C ASN A 189 14.27 -17.64 1.68
N THR A 190 13.71 -17.54 0.47
CA THR A 190 12.83 -16.46 0.02
C THR A 190 11.36 -16.75 0.29
N GLU A 191 11.05 -17.79 1.06
CA GLU A 191 9.67 -18.06 1.46
C GLU A 191 9.07 -16.82 2.13
N PRO A 192 7.89 -16.36 1.65
CA PRO A 192 7.19 -15.27 2.29
C PRO A 192 6.93 -15.63 3.75
N TYR A 193 7.20 -14.69 4.67
CA TYR A 193 6.99 -14.88 6.10
C TYR A 193 5.63 -15.56 6.35
N PRO A 194 5.57 -16.70 7.07
CA PRO A 194 4.34 -17.45 7.25
C PRO A 194 3.19 -16.54 7.72
N GLY A 195 2.01 -16.71 7.12
CA GLY A 195 0.84 -15.89 7.46
C GLY A 195 0.79 -14.50 6.80
N PHE A 196 1.88 -13.95 6.25
CA PHE A 196 1.88 -12.59 5.68
C PHE A 196 0.81 -12.41 4.59
N THR A 197 0.78 -13.29 3.60
CA THR A 197 -0.16 -13.18 2.46
C THR A 197 -1.60 -13.26 2.95
N LYS A 198 -1.90 -14.22 3.82
CA LYS A 198 -3.24 -14.44 4.37
C LYS A 198 -3.70 -13.25 5.23
N CYS A 199 -2.80 -12.69 6.04
CA CYS A 199 -3.03 -11.48 6.83
C CYS A 199 -3.26 -10.25 5.94
N PHE A 200 -2.43 -10.06 4.92
CA PHE A 200 -2.56 -8.95 3.99
C PHE A 200 -3.89 -9.01 3.24
N ASP A 201 -4.23 -10.17 2.67
CA ASP A 201 -5.47 -10.38 1.93
C ASP A 201 -6.70 -10.13 2.80
N TYR A 202 -6.65 -10.56 4.07
CA TYR A 202 -7.71 -10.30 5.03
C TYR A 202 -8.03 -8.80 5.13
N PHE A 203 -7.02 -7.95 5.34
CA PHE A 203 -7.23 -6.50 5.44
C PHE A 203 -7.59 -5.88 4.10
N TYR A 204 -6.93 -6.29 3.02
CA TYR A 204 -7.13 -5.71 1.69
C TYR A 204 -8.56 -5.94 1.18
N TYR A 205 -9.09 -7.16 1.26
CA TYR A 205 -10.42 -7.49 0.72
C TYR A 205 -11.59 -7.07 1.61
N ARG A 206 -11.35 -6.71 2.88
CA ARG A 206 -12.38 -6.17 3.77
C ARG A 206 -12.76 -4.74 3.43
N LEU A 207 -11.90 -4.03 2.69
CA LEU A 207 -12.12 -2.63 2.35
C LEU A 207 -13.19 -2.50 1.25
N PRO A 208 -14.08 -1.49 1.34
CA PRO A 208 -15.11 -1.29 0.34
C PRO A 208 -14.49 -1.03 -1.05
N GLN A 209 -15.04 -1.68 -2.08
CA GLN A 209 -14.55 -1.65 -3.46
C GLN A 209 -14.76 -0.30 -4.17
#